data_AF-A0A4Q5RTN4-F1
#
_entry.id   AF-A0A4Q5RTN4-F1
#
_cell.length_a   1.000
_cell.length_b   1.000
_cell.length_c   1.000
_cell.angle_alpha   90.00
_cell.angle_beta   90.00
_cell.angle_gamma   90.00
#
_symmetry.space_group_name_H-M   'P 1'
#
loop_
_entity.id
_entity.type
_entity.pdbx_description
1 polymer ?
#
loop_
_entity_poly.entity_id
_entity_poly.type
_entity_poly.pdbx_seq_one_letter_code
_entity_poly.pdbx_strand_id
1 'polypeptide(L)' 'MTKFIEPYNPEWKTAFQNIKQFIGIALSDLVLQTDIHHVGSTAIPGLFAKAKT' A
#
# COMPACT_ATOMS: atom_id res chain seq x y z
N MET A 1 10.69 -20.53 7.03
CA MET A 1 9.79 -19.49 7.58
C MET A 1 8.45 -19.57 6.87
N THR A 2 7.38 -19.89 7.59
CA THR A 2 6.04 -19.99 7.03
C THR A 2 5.53 -18.58 6.71
N LYS A 3 5.19 -18.30 5.45
CA LYS A 3 4.55 -17.03 5.09
C LYS A 3 3.10 -17.08 5.57
N PHE A 4 2.81 -16.40 6.67
CA PHE A 4 1.44 -16.26 7.18
C PHE A 4 0.62 -15.42 6.20
N ILE A 5 -0.56 -15.92 5.85
CA ILE A 5 -1.57 -15.27 5.02
C ILE A 5 -2.78 -15.02 5.93
N GLU A 6 -3.29 -13.80 5.93
CA GLU A 6 -4.40 -13.37 6.80
C GLU A 6 -5.57 -12.81 5.96
N PRO A 7 -6.79 -12.75 6.53
CA PRO A 7 -7.92 -12.09 5.88
C PRO A 7 -7.61 -10.64 5.50
N TYR A 8 -8.38 -10.10 4.56
CA TYR A 8 -8.24 -8.70 4.18
C TYR A 8 -8.36 -7.76 5.39
N ASN A 9 -7.37 -6.88 5.54
CA ASN A 9 -7.37 -5.85 6.57
C ASN A 9 -7.70 -4.48 5.93
N PRO A 10 -8.81 -3.81 6.32
CA PRO A 10 -9.17 -2.50 5.77
C PRO A 10 -8.14 -1.40 6.05
N GLU A 11 -7.32 -1.55 7.09
CA GLU A 11 -6.26 -0.59 7.44
C GLU A 11 -5.15 -0.53 6.38
N TRP A 12 -5.01 -1.54 5.51
CA TRP A 12 -4.03 -1.51 4.42
C TRP A 12 -4.25 -0.33 3.45
N LYS A 13 -5.51 0.07 3.25
CA LYS A 13 -5.83 1.25 2.44
C LYS A 13 -5.31 2.53 3.11
N THR A 14 -5.55 2.69 4.41
CA THR A 14 -5.08 3.83 5.20
C THR A 14 -3.55 3.87 5.23
N ALA A 15 -2.91 2.73 5.51
CA ALA A 15 -1.45 2.60 5.51
C ALA A 15 -0.84 2.99 4.16
N PHE A 16 -1.44 2.55 3.06
CA PHE A 16 -1.02 2.96 1.71
C PHE A 16 -1.13 4.48 1.51
N GLN A 17 -2.23 5.12 1.93
CA GLN A 17 -2.37 6.58 1.75
C GLN A 17 -1.30 7.36 2.53
N ASN A 18 -0.98 6.92 3.75
CA ASN A 18 0.08 7.54 4.55
C ASN A 18 1.45 7.40 3.87
N ILE A 19 1.76 6.21 3.34
CA ILE A 19 3.00 5.95 2.60
C ILE A 19 3.01 6.76 1.30
N LYS A 20 1.90 6.82 0.55
CA LYS A 20 1.77 7.61 -0.68
C LYS A 20 2.04 9.09 -0.40
N GLN A 21 1.48 9.64 0.67
CA GLN A 21 1.73 11.03 1.06
C GLN A 21 3.21 11.26 1.39
N PHE A 22 3.81 10.38 2.20
CA PHE A 22 5.23 10.48 2.56
C PHE A 22 6.15 10.43 1.34
N ILE A 23 5.93 9.46 0.45
CA ILE A 23 6.68 9.35 -0.80
C ILE A 23 6.42 10.56 -1.70
N GLY A 24 5.18 11.04 -1.79
CA GLY A 24 4.82 12.22 -2.58
C GLY A 24 5.53 13.49 -2.14
N ILE A 25 5.74 13.67 -0.83
CA ILE A 25 6.55 14.77 -0.30
C ILE A 25 8.01 14.62 -0.72
N ALA A 26 8.58 13.41 -0.60
CA ALA A 26 9.96 13.14 -1.02
C ALA A 26 10.19 13.28 -2.53
N LEU A 27 9.12 13.10 -3.33
CA LEU A 27 9.12 13.23 -4.79
C LEU A 27 8.46 14.53 -5.26
N SER A 28 8.44 15.58 -4.43
CA SER A 28 7.71 16.83 -4.72
C SER A 28 8.01 17.42 -6.11
N ASP A 29 9.25 17.30 -6.56
CA ASP A 29 9.71 17.85 -7.85
C ASP A 29 9.18 17.05 -9.06
N LEU A 30 8.75 15.81 -8.82
CA LEU A 30 8.24 14.87 -9.83
C LEU A 30 6.75 14.56 -9.65
N VAL A 31 6.10 15.12 -8.62
CA VAL A 31 4.73 14.76 -8.24
C VAL A 31 3.71 15.09 -9.32
N LEU A 32 3.95 16.13 -10.13
CA LEU A 32 3.09 16.49 -11.27
C LEU A 32 3.28 15.56 -12.48
N GLN A 33 4.34 14.75 -12.48
CA GLN A 33 4.73 13.88 -13.59
C GLN A 33 4.60 12.39 -13.25
N THR A 34 4.29 12.06 -12.00
CA THR A 34 4.31 10.69 -11.49
C THR A 34 3.09 10.42 -10.63
N ASP A 35 2.48 9.25 -10.81
CA ASP A 35 1.38 8.80 -9.99
C ASP A 35 1.78 7.58 -9.16
N ILE A 36 1.25 7.49 -7.93
CA ILE A 36 1.56 6.41 -6.99
C ILE A 36 0.30 5.56 -6.79
N HIS A 37 0.39 4.28 -7.13
CA HIS A 37 -0.71 3.32 -7.07
C HIS A 37 -0.49 2.25 -6.00
N HIS A 38 -1.58 1.81 -5.36
CA HIS A 38 -1.57 0.66 -4.47
C HIS A 38 -1.63 -0.61 -5.30
N VAL A 39 -0.58 -1.43 -5.26
CA VAL A 39 -0.47 -2.66 -6.04
C VAL A 39 -0.23 -3.89 -5.15
N GLY A 40 -0.54 -5.08 -5.67
CA GLY A 40 -0.41 -6.36 -4.98
C GLY A 40 -1.64 -6.76 -4.17
N SER A 41 -1.58 -7.92 -3.49
CA SER A 41 -2.76 -8.53 -2.85
C SER A 41 -3.40 -7.68 -1.75
N THR A 42 -2.64 -6.83 -1.07
CA THR A 42 -3.19 -5.92 -0.04
C THR A 42 -3.99 -4.76 -0.62
N ALA A 43 -3.94 -4.54 -1.94
CA ALA A 43 -4.73 -3.53 -2.65
C ALA A 43 -6.14 -4.03 -3.04
N ILE A 44 -6.44 -5.32 -2.83
CA ILE A 44 -7.68 -5.95 -3.29
C ILE A 44 -8.59 -6.21 -2.08
N PRO A 45 -9.71 -5.47 -1.92
CA PRO A 45 -10.67 -5.70 -0.85
C PRO A 45 -11.17 -7.14 -0.82
N GLY A 46 -11.22 -7.73 0.37
CA GLY A 46 -11.67 -9.10 0.59
C GLY A 46 -10.66 -10.19 0.25
N LEU A 47 -9.49 -9.86 -0.32
CA LEU A 47 -8.46 -10.85 -0.64
C LEU A 47 -7.57 -11.15 0.57
N PHE A 48 -7.37 -12.45 0.84
CA PHE A 48 -6.38 -12.92 1.79
C PHE A 48 -4.97 -12.58 1.31
N ALA A 49 -4.14 -11.99 2.18
CA ALA A 49 -2.82 -11.54 1.78
C ALA A 49 -1.79 -11.71 2.91
N LYS A 50 -0.51 -11.65 2.53
CA LYS A 50 0.57 -11.53 3.50
C LYS A 50 0.59 -10.10 4.03
N ALA A 51 0.52 -9.93 5.35
CA ALA A 51 0.77 -8.65 6.01
C ALA A 51 2.12 -8.08 5.56
N LYS A 52 2.12 -6.80 5.18
CA LYS A 52 3.34 -6.04 4.92
C LYS A 52 3.69 -5.31 6.21
N THR A 53 4.65 -5.86 6.95
CA THR A 53 5.33 -5.20 8.07
C THR A 53 6.37 -4.25 7.56
#